data_AF-A0A836RFN0-F1
#
_entry.id   AF-A0A836RFN0-F1
#
_cell.length_a   1.000
_cell.length_b   1.000
_cell.length_c   1.000
_cell.angle_alpha   90.00
_cell.angle_beta   90.00
_cell.angle_gamma   90.00
#
_symmetry.space_group_name_H-M   'P 1'
#
loop_
_entity.id
_entity.type
_entity.pdbx_description
1 polymer ?
#
loop_
_entity_poly.entity_id
_entity_poly.type
_entity_poly.pdbx_seq_one_letter_code
_entity_poly.pdbx_strand_id
1 'polypeptide(L)'
;MTSGHSPSARAEDREPVNRRRAARVLIGVLLLVASLAGIKPGLAAWARWMALRQLRVGAISEAQRWLDRAEWFGSHLFETELMRAVCFRNLGQMERWQECVKRAREAGGPSARTQHEWTLGLVR
;
A
#
# COMPACT_ATOMS: atom_id res chain seq x y z
N MET A 1 -40.71 42.62 -56.96
CA MET A 1 -39.27 42.47 -56.67
C MET A 1 -39.10 42.49 -55.15
N THR A 2 -39.09 41.34 -54.50
CA THR A 2 -38.68 41.17 -53.09
C THR A 2 -37.96 39.82 -52.98
N SER A 3 -36.63 39.86 -53.12
CA SER A 3 -35.76 38.72 -52.87
C SER A 3 -34.86 39.09 -51.70
N GLY A 4 -35.24 38.64 -50.50
CA GLY A 4 -34.39 38.66 -49.31
C GLY A 4 -34.19 37.22 -48.85
N HIS A 5 -33.20 36.57 -49.46
CA HIS A 5 -32.75 35.21 -49.19
C HIS A 5 -32.02 35.14 -47.83
N SER A 6 -32.34 34.13 -47.01
CA SER A 6 -31.69 33.82 -45.73
C SER A 6 -30.19 33.51 -45.89
N PRO A 7 -29.38 33.50 -44.80
CA PRO A 7 -29.14 32.22 -44.12
C PRO A 7 -28.96 32.39 -42.59
N SER A 8 -29.65 31.57 -41.81
CA SER A 8 -29.13 30.29 -41.27
C SER A 8 -28.48 30.48 -39.90
N ALA A 9 -29.21 29.97 -38.90
CA ALA A 9 -28.65 29.33 -37.72
C ALA A 9 -27.31 28.64 -38.04
N ARG A 10 -26.25 28.97 -37.30
CA ARG A 10 -25.01 28.18 -37.20
C ARG A 10 -24.10 28.79 -36.13
N ALA A 11 -24.41 28.52 -34.87
CA ALA A 11 -23.41 28.67 -33.80
C ALA A 11 -23.63 27.67 -32.66
N GLU A 12 -24.35 26.58 -32.91
CA GLU A 12 -24.52 25.48 -31.97
C GLU A 12 -23.97 24.21 -32.62
N ASP A 13 -22.65 24.12 -32.83
CA ASP A 13 -22.01 22.79 -33.01
C ASP A 13 -20.48 22.79 -32.88
N ARG A 14 -19.96 23.31 -31.77
CA ARG A 14 -18.55 23.08 -31.41
C ARG A 14 -18.44 22.41 -30.05
N GLU A 15 -18.99 21.21 -29.85
CA GLU A 15 -18.49 20.29 -28.80
C GLU A 15 -19.17 18.89 -28.78
N PRO A 16 -18.79 17.97 -29.69
CA PRO A 16 -18.91 16.54 -29.33
C PRO A 16 -17.60 15.76 -29.45
N VAL A 17 -16.61 16.24 -30.21
CA VAL A 17 -15.39 15.48 -30.52
C VAL A 17 -14.37 15.51 -29.37
N ASN A 18 -14.27 16.61 -28.62
CA ASN A 18 -13.28 16.77 -27.55
C ASN A 18 -13.60 15.90 -26.32
N ARG A 19 -14.88 15.76 -25.96
CA ARG A 19 -15.33 14.96 -24.81
C ARG A 19 -14.97 13.48 -24.94
N ARG A 20 -15.08 12.91 -26.15
CA ARG A 20 -14.73 11.50 -26.41
C ARG A 20 -13.22 11.26 -26.35
N ARG A 21 -12.40 12.24 -26.73
CA ARG A 21 -10.93 12.16 -26.60
C ARG A 21 -10.49 12.33 -25.15
N ALA A 22 -11.05 13.34 -24.47
CA ALA A 22 -10.82 13.57 -23.04
C ALA A 22 -11.23 12.35 -22.19
N ALA A 23 -12.38 11.74 -22.48
CA ALA A 23 -12.82 10.53 -21.81
C ALA A 23 -11.86 9.34 -22.03
N ARG A 24 -11.33 9.15 -23.25
CA ARG A 24 -10.33 8.09 -23.51
C ARG A 24 -9.02 8.33 -22.76
N VAL A 25 -8.54 9.57 -22.71
CA VAL A 25 -7.33 9.93 -21.96
C VAL A 25 -7.56 9.67 -20.47
N LEU A 26 -8.70 10.09 -19.91
CA LEU A 26 -9.08 9.83 -18.53
C LEU A 26 -9.14 8.34 -18.21
N ILE A 27 -9.76 7.53 -19.08
CA ILE A 27 -9.79 6.06 -18.93
C ILE A 27 -8.37 5.49 -18.97
N GLY A 28 -7.53 5.93 -19.90
CA GLY A 28 -6.13 5.50 -20.00
C GLY A 28 -5.32 5.83 -18.74
N VAL A 29 -5.48 7.04 -18.20
CA VAL A 29 -4.84 7.47 -16.95
C VAL A 29 -5.35 6.64 -15.77
N LEU A 30 -6.66 6.40 -15.67
CA LEU A 30 -7.25 5.58 -14.61
C LEU A 30 -6.74 4.14 -14.65
N LEU A 31 -6.64 3.54 -15.84
CA LEU A 31 -6.08 2.20 -16.02
C LEU A 31 -4.59 2.15 -15.65
N LEU A 32 -3.81 3.16 -16.01
CA LEU A 32 -2.40 3.27 -15.62
C LEU A 32 -2.24 3.36 -14.10
N VAL A 33 -3.04 4.21 -13.45
CA VAL A 33 -3.04 4.36 -11.98
C VAL A 33 -3.47 3.08 -11.29
N ALA A 34 -4.51 2.40 -11.79
CA ALA A 34 -4.95 1.11 -11.26
C ALA A 34 -3.88 0.02 -11.41
N SER A 35 -3.17 0.00 -12.55
CA SER A 35 -2.06 -0.93 -12.79
C SER A 35 -0.91 -0.70 -11.80
N LEU A 36 -0.53 0.56 -11.57
CA LEU A 36 0.49 0.92 -10.59
C LEU A 36 0.06 0.60 -9.15
N ALA A 37 -1.23 0.73 -8.83
CA ALA A 37 -1.77 0.37 -7.53
C ALA A 37 -1.66 -1.14 -7.25
N GLY A 38 -1.76 -2.00 -8.27
CA GLY A 38 -1.59 -3.45 -8.13
C GLY A 38 -0.15 -3.90 -7.86
N ILE A 39 0.86 -3.11 -8.23
CA ILE A 39 2.28 -3.46 -8.06
C ILE A 39 2.73 -3.29 -6.60
N LYS A 40 2.19 -2.27 -5.91
CA LYS A 40 2.55 -1.92 -4.52
C LYS A 40 2.37 -3.06 -3.52
N PRO A 41 1.23 -3.79 -3.47
CA PRO A 41 1.08 -4.96 -2.62
C PRO A 41 2.13 -6.05 -2.85
N GLY A 42 2.52 -6.29 -4.11
CA GLY A 42 3.55 -7.27 -4.47
C GLY A 42 4.93 -6.88 -3.95
N LEU A 43 5.30 -5.60 -4.10
CA LEU A 43 6.56 -5.07 -3.55
C LEU A 43 6.60 -5.12 -2.03
N ALA A 44 5.48 -4.81 -1.37
CA ALA A 44 5.38 -4.90 0.09
C ALA A 44 5.55 -6.35 0.59
N ALA A 45 4.92 -7.32 -0.08
CA ALA A 45 5.07 -8.74 0.24
C ALA A 45 6.50 -9.24 0.02
N TRP A 46 7.14 -8.83 -1.08
CA TRP A 46 8.54 -9.15 -1.35
C TRP A 46 9.49 -8.56 -0.30
N ALA A 47 9.27 -7.30 0.11
CA ALA A 47 10.06 -6.67 1.16
C ALA A 47 9.92 -7.39 2.51
N ARG A 48 8.70 -7.83 2.89
CA ARG A 48 8.51 -8.68 4.09
C ARG A 48 9.26 -10.01 3.98
N TRP A 49 9.22 -10.65 2.82
CA TRP A 49 9.95 -11.90 2.61
C TRP A 49 11.47 -11.71 2.78
N MET A 50 12.02 -10.60 2.27
CA MET A 50 13.42 -10.23 2.49
C MET A 50 13.71 -9.96 3.97
N ALA A 51 12.84 -9.25 4.69
CA ALA A 51 12.99 -9.04 6.13
C ALA A 51 13.03 -10.36 6.90
N LEU A 52 12.15 -11.31 6.55
CA LEU A 52 12.10 -12.63 7.19
C LEU A 52 13.39 -13.40 6.96
N ARG A 53 13.93 -13.36 5.74
CA ARG A 53 15.21 -13.98 5.40
C ARG A 53 16.34 -13.41 6.26
N GLN A 54 16.39 -12.10 6.45
CA GLN A 54 17.41 -11.43 7.26
C GLN A 54 17.25 -11.74 8.75
N LEU A 55 16.01 -11.81 9.26
CA LEU A 55 15.72 -12.25 10.63
C LEU A 55 16.22 -13.67 10.91
N ARG A 56 16.03 -14.60 9.97
CA ARG A 56 16.47 -16.00 10.12
C ARG A 56 17.99 -16.15 10.24
N VAL A 57 18.76 -15.24 9.64
CA VAL A 57 20.23 -15.21 9.76
C VAL A 57 20.72 -14.30 10.89
N GLY A 58 19.82 -13.74 11.70
CA GLY A 58 20.16 -12.85 12.81
C GLY A 58 20.52 -11.42 12.42
N ALA A 59 20.37 -11.04 11.14
CA ALA A 59 20.66 -9.69 10.65
C ALA A 59 19.49 -8.72 10.94
N ILE A 60 19.26 -8.45 12.22
CA ILE A 60 18.07 -7.72 12.71
C ILE A 60 17.99 -6.31 12.11
N SER A 61 19.10 -5.56 12.06
CA SER A 61 19.09 -4.20 11.50
C SER A 61 18.75 -4.17 10.01
N GLU A 62 19.20 -5.17 9.23
CA GLU A 62 18.83 -5.27 7.83
C GLU A 62 17.37 -5.67 7.69
N ALA A 63 16.86 -6.56 8.55
CA ALA A 63 15.45 -6.91 8.57
C ALA A 63 14.55 -5.69 8.83
N GLN A 64 14.91 -4.83 9.79
CA GLN A 64 14.17 -3.59 10.06
C GLN A 64 14.13 -2.67 8.84
N ARG A 65 15.27 -2.49 8.13
CA ARG A 65 15.30 -1.71 6.88
C ARG A 65 14.35 -2.28 5.81
N TRP A 66 14.24 -3.60 5.70
CA TRP A 66 13.28 -4.23 4.78
C TRP A 66 11.83 -4.03 5.23
N LEU A 67 11.54 -4.01 6.54
CA LEU A 67 10.21 -3.71 7.05
C LEU A 67 9.81 -2.24 6.81
N ASP A 68 10.76 -1.30 6.93
CA ASP A 68 10.53 0.11 6.57
C ASP A 68 10.17 0.25 5.08
N ARG A 69 10.83 -0.51 4.20
CA ARG A 69 10.45 -0.56 2.77
C ARG A 69 9.06 -1.18 2.58
N ALA A 70 8.73 -2.25 3.30
CA ALA A 70 7.42 -2.89 3.20
C ALA A 70 6.27 -1.94 3.58
N GLU A 71 6.49 -1.10 4.60
CA GLU A 71 5.58 -0.04 5.04
C GLU A 71 5.50 1.11 4.05
N TRP A 72 6.60 1.44 3.35
CA TRP A 72 6.57 2.41 2.28
C TRP A 72 5.73 1.93 1.08
N PHE A 73 5.81 0.64 0.73
CA PHE A 73 5.07 0.07 -0.39
C PHE A 73 3.60 -0.21 -0.10
N GLY A 74 3.21 -0.44 1.16
CA GLY A 74 1.85 -0.79 1.53
C GLY A 74 1.52 -0.41 2.97
N SER A 75 0.23 -0.36 3.29
CA SER A 75 -0.24 0.00 4.63
C SER A 75 0.38 -0.85 5.74
N HIS A 76 0.38 -0.32 6.97
CA HIS A 76 0.73 -1.02 8.20
C HIS A 76 -0.12 -2.28 8.37
N LEU A 77 0.38 -3.37 7.81
CA LEU A 77 -0.25 -4.67 7.88
C LEU A 77 0.22 -5.36 9.14
N PHE A 78 -0.69 -6.13 9.73
CA PHE A 78 -0.43 -7.01 10.86
C PHE A 78 0.93 -7.74 10.76
N GLU A 79 1.26 -8.27 9.58
CA GLU A 79 2.50 -9.02 9.35
C GLU A 79 3.75 -8.17 9.58
N THR A 80 3.75 -6.92 9.09
CA THR A 80 4.87 -6.00 9.25
C THR A 80 5.09 -5.67 10.72
N GLU A 81 4.02 -5.35 11.46
CA GLU A 81 4.09 -5.05 12.89
C GLU A 81 4.53 -6.26 13.72
N LEU A 82 4.03 -7.45 13.41
CA LEU A 82 4.46 -8.67 14.11
C LEU A 82 5.94 -8.96 13.87
N MET A 83 6.44 -8.75 12.64
CA MET A 83 7.87 -8.92 12.34
C MET A 83 8.74 -7.85 13.02
N ARG A 84 8.26 -6.60 13.15
CA ARG A 84 8.93 -5.56 13.94
C ARG A 84 8.99 -5.95 15.42
N ALA A 85 7.91 -6.51 15.97
CA ALA A 85 7.91 -7.05 17.32
C ALA A 85 9.03 -8.09 17.50
N VAL A 86 9.11 -9.09 16.61
CA VAL A 86 10.20 -10.09 16.67
C VAL A 86 11.59 -9.45 16.66
N CYS A 87 11.80 -8.41 15.84
CA CYS A 87 13.06 -7.65 15.83
C CYS A 87 13.35 -7.03 17.21
N PHE A 88 12.40 -6.30 17.77
CA PHE A 88 12.56 -5.63 19.06
C PHE A 88 12.73 -6.62 20.22
N ARG A 89 12.04 -7.76 20.18
CA ARG A 89 12.22 -8.84 21.16
C ARG A 89 13.66 -9.36 21.14
N ASN A 90 14.21 -9.61 19.95
CA ASN A 90 15.59 -10.07 19.80
C ASN A 90 16.62 -9.05 20.28
N LEU A 91 16.30 -7.75 20.19
CA LEU A 91 17.15 -6.66 20.68
C LEU A 91 16.95 -6.34 22.17
N GLY A 92 16.05 -7.04 22.88
CA GLY A 92 15.75 -6.73 24.29
C GLY A 92 14.90 -5.46 24.48
N GLN A 93 14.38 -4.84 23.42
CA GLN A 93 13.64 -3.58 23.48
C GLN A 93 12.15 -3.83 23.78
N MET A 94 11.84 -4.23 25.02
CA MET A 94 10.51 -4.73 25.39
C MET A 94 9.38 -3.70 25.22
N GLU A 95 9.61 -2.43 25.51
CA GLU A 95 8.58 -1.38 25.31
C GLU A 95 8.16 -1.27 23.84
N ARG A 96 9.16 -1.24 22.94
CA ARG A 96 8.92 -1.19 21.49
C ARG A 96 8.31 -2.47 20.96
N TRP A 97 8.70 -3.61 21.53
CA TRP A 97 8.08 -4.89 21.25
C TRP A 97 6.59 -4.88 21.61
N GLN A 98 6.22 -4.46 22.82
CA GLN A 98 4.81 -4.39 23.26
C GLN A 98 3.97 -3.49 22.34
N GLU A 99 4.50 -2.32 21.98
CA GLU A 99 3.83 -1.39 21.08
C GLU A 99 3.57 -2.03 19.70
N CYS A 100 4.54 -2.73 19.13
CA CYS A 100 4.35 -3.44 17.86
C CYS A 100 3.33 -4.59 17.98
N VAL A 101 3.33 -5.36 19.09
CA VAL A 101 2.33 -6.42 19.31
C VAL A 101 0.92 -5.83 19.43
N LYS A 102 0.78 -4.67 20.09
CA LYS A 102 -0.48 -3.93 20.20
C LYS A 102 -0.98 -3.47 18.82
N ARG A 103 -0.11 -2.82 18.02
CA ARG A 103 -0.45 -2.40 16.65
C ARG A 103 -0.81 -3.57 15.75
N ALA A 104 -0.11 -4.70 15.88
CA ALA A 104 -0.45 -5.92 15.16
C ALA A 104 -1.86 -6.44 15.52
N ARG A 105 -2.26 -6.33 16.79
CA ARG A 105 -3.63 -6.66 17.23
C ARG A 105 -4.67 -5.70 16.65
N GLU A 106 -4.38 -4.40 16.68
CA GLU A 106 -5.26 -3.34 16.14
C GLU A 106 -5.44 -3.46 14.63
N ALA A 107 -4.41 -3.92 13.91
CA ALA A 107 -4.47 -4.21 12.48
C ALA A 107 -5.35 -5.42 12.12
N GLY A 108 -6.04 -6.05 13.08
CA GLY A 108 -7.01 -7.11 12.84
C GLY A 108 -6.39 -8.47 12.47
N GLY A 109 -5.11 -8.66 12.75
CA GLY A 109 -4.42 -9.91 12.44
C GLY A 109 -4.88 -11.11 13.27
N PRO A 110 -4.50 -12.35 12.86
CA PRO A 110 -4.81 -13.57 13.59
C PRO A 110 -4.38 -13.49 15.06
N SER A 111 -5.36 -13.50 15.97
CA SER A 111 -5.16 -13.40 17.41
C SER A 111 -4.18 -14.44 17.95
N ALA A 112 -4.19 -15.66 17.40
CA ALA A 112 -3.28 -16.73 17.79
C ALA A 112 -1.80 -16.39 17.56
N ARG A 113 -1.46 -15.69 16.46
CA ARG A 113 -0.06 -15.30 16.17
C ARG A 113 0.40 -14.16 17.07
N THR A 114 -0.45 -13.16 17.27
CA THR A 114 -0.18 -12.07 18.22
C THR A 114 -0.03 -12.59 19.65
N GLN A 115 -0.88 -13.56 20.04
CA GLN A 115 -0.81 -14.20 21.34
C GLN A 115 0.45 -15.05 21.50
N HIS A 116 0.82 -15.79 20.47
CA HIS A 116 2.08 -16.54 20.47
C HIS A 116 3.27 -15.63 20.68
N GLU A 117 3.35 -14.51 19.94
CA GLU A 117 4.43 -13.53 20.14
C GLU A 117 4.39 -12.93 21.54
N TRP A 118 3.21 -12.61 22.08
CA TRP A 118 3.04 -12.16 23.47
C TRP A 118 3.63 -13.15 24.48
N THR A 119 3.30 -14.43 24.35
CA THR A 119 3.85 -15.49 25.21
C THR A 119 5.37 -15.56 25.10
N LEU A 120 5.95 -15.45 23.90
CA LEU A 120 7.40 -15.45 23.71
C LEU A 120 8.11 -14.27 24.37
N GLY A 121 7.44 -13.13 24.52
CA GLY A 121 8.00 -11.96 25.21
C GLY A 121 8.05 -12.11 26.73
N LEU A 122 7.22 -12.98 27.31
CA LEU A 122 7.16 -13.20 28.76
C LEU A 122 8.20 -14.20 29.28
N VAL A 123 8.81 -15.00 28.40
CA VAL A 123 9.74 -16.10 28.76
C VAL A 123 11.21 -15.68 28.63
N ARG A 124 11.50 -14.40 28.41
CA ARG A 124 12.86 -13.89 28.14
C ARG A 124 13.52 -13.29 29.37
#